data_AF-A0A5C4X5K2-F1
#
_entry.id   AF-A0A5C4X5K2-F1
#
_cell.length_a   1.000
_cell.length_b   1.000
_cell.length_c   1.000
_cell.angle_alpha   90.00
_cell.angle_beta   90.00
_cell.angle_gamma   90.00
#
_symmetry.space_group_name_H-M   'P 1'
#
loop_
_entity.id
_entity.type
_entity.pdbx_description
1 polymer ?
#
loop_
_entity_poly.entity_id
_entity_poly.type
_entity_poly.pdbx_seq_one_letter_code
_entity_poly.pdbx_strand_id
1 'polypeptide(L)'
;MLLSAGQPPLSSEISVVDVDSGPGSVTATNPPETDVLGPGWLFVPADRPERFEKAAAVSDQMVIDLEDGVREADKEKARSLLRRSESVPRRACLRINGLSTAHADRDLELAREMGFRSVMVPMAESHQPFTQLADFSVVALVETARGVVESDRIAAHPNVNALALGTADLQLDLGSRDTKGTAGVFEDLLAFARATLLFAGRAHHVPVIDSVHATVADNAGLRRAAAVASAYGMDGKLAIHPRQIEIIRGEFAPSESEVAWAAAVVSEAESRAAGAFVLDGELVDEVIIRRAEGVLARTQ
;
A
#
# COMPACT_ATOMS: atom_id res chain seq x y z
N MET A 1 -50.90 -20.51 52.20
CA MET A 1 -51.40 -19.39 53.03
C MET A 1 -50.18 -18.68 53.61
N LEU A 2 -49.93 -17.42 53.18
CA LEU A 2 -49.31 -16.24 53.85
C LEU A 2 -48.13 -16.47 54.84
N LEU A 3 -47.03 -15.72 54.96
CA LEU A 3 -46.52 -14.42 54.47
C LEU A 3 -45.11 -14.20 55.10
N SER A 4 -44.23 -13.42 54.42
CA SER A 4 -43.17 -12.51 54.97
C SER A 4 -41.98 -13.12 55.75
N ALA A 5 -40.74 -12.60 55.82
CA ALA A 5 -40.08 -11.34 55.47
C ALA A 5 -38.56 -11.66 55.23
N GLY A 6 -37.82 -10.99 54.34
CA GLY A 6 -37.06 -9.79 54.68
C GLY A 6 -35.56 -9.95 54.32
N GLN A 7 -35.12 -9.35 53.21
CA GLN A 7 -33.71 -9.21 52.83
C GLN A 7 -33.17 -7.85 53.31
N PRO A 8 -31.95 -7.77 53.90
CA PRO A 8 -31.22 -6.52 54.07
C PRO A 8 -30.24 -6.26 52.89
N PRO A 9 -29.76 -5.00 52.73
CA PRO A 9 -29.09 -4.55 51.51
C PRO A 9 -27.59 -4.90 51.51
N LEU A 10 -27.04 -5.17 50.33
CA LEU A 10 -25.59 -5.25 50.11
C LEU A 10 -25.06 -3.86 49.77
N SER A 11 -24.28 -3.30 50.70
CA SER A 11 -23.35 -2.20 50.47
C SER A 11 -21.94 -2.71 50.75
N SER A 12 -21.05 -2.67 49.75
CA SER A 12 -19.61 -2.42 49.94
C SER A 12 -18.87 -2.49 48.60
N GLU A 13 -18.39 -1.32 48.18
CA GLU A 13 -17.11 -1.02 47.54
C GLU A 13 -16.25 -2.21 47.08
N ILE A 14 -15.97 -2.27 45.78
CA ILE A 14 -14.87 -3.07 45.22
C ILE A 14 -13.64 -2.16 45.17
N SER A 15 -12.66 -2.48 46.01
CA SER A 15 -11.32 -1.90 46.02
C SER A 15 -10.56 -2.27 44.74
N VAL A 16 -10.07 -1.25 44.03
CA VAL A 16 -9.11 -1.39 42.93
C VAL A 16 -7.79 -1.86 43.52
N VAL A 17 -7.26 -2.99 43.01
CA VAL A 17 -5.92 -3.46 43.35
C VAL A 17 -4.95 -2.86 42.35
N ASP A 18 -4.08 -1.98 42.84
CA ASP A 18 -2.89 -1.50 42.13
C ASP A 18 -1.96 -2.67 41.81
N VAL A 19 -1.60 -2.82 40.52
CA VAL A 19 -0.51 -3.69 40.09
C VAL A 19 0.66 -2.80 39.69
N ASP A 20 1.74 -3.02 40.41
CA ASP A 20 3.00 -2.29 40.42
C ASP A 20 3.68 -2.19 39.05
N SER A 21 4.40 -1.08 38.87
CA SER A 21 5.00 -0.62 37.62
C SER A 21 6.50 -0.95 37.59
N GLY A 22 6.89 -1.89 36.73
CA GLY A 22 8.30 -2.17 36.42
C GLY A 22 8.81 -1.29 35.27
N PRO A 23 10.04 -0.73 35.34
CA PRO A 23 10.53 0.19 34.32
C PRO A 23 11.18 -0.57 33.17
N GLY A 24 10.64 -0.37 31.98
CA GLY A 24 11.18 -0.89 30.73
C GLY A 24 10.50 -0.24 29.54
N SER A 25 10.49 1.10 29.48
CA SER A 25 10.01 1.81 28.31
C SER A 25 10.96 1.53 27.15
N VAL A 26 10.67 0.49 26.38
CA VAL A 26 11.05 0.49 24.98
C VAL A 26 10.25 1.64 24.39
N THR A 27 10.91 2.77 24.20
CA THR A 27 10.36 3.88 23.42
C THR A 27 10.04 3.28 22.06
N ALA A 28 8.75 3.02 21.81
CA ALA A 28 8.23 2.87 20.47
C ALA A 28 8.65 4.14 19.75
N THR A 29 9.71 4.05 18.96
CA THR A 29 10.05 5.08 18.01
C THR A 29 8.83 5.16 17.11
N ASN A 30 8.10 6.28 17.20
CA ASN A 30 7.07 6.60 16.22
C ASN A 30 7.66 6.29 14.84
N PRO A 31 6.90 5.61 13.95
CA PRO A 31 7.36 5.47 12.58
C PRO A 31 7.74 6.85 12.05
N PRO A 32 8.85 6.98 11.29
CA PRO A 32 9.22 8.26 10.69
C PRO A 32 7.99 8.81 9.97
N GLU A 33 7.70 10.11 10.16
CA GLU A 33 6.60 10.84 9.51
C GLU A 33 6.30 10.21 8.15
N THR A 34 5.15 9.54 8.05
CA THR A 34 4.71 8.92 6.82
C THR A 34 4.38 10.05 5.87
N ASP A 35 5.40 10.57 5.17
CA ASP A 35 5.22 11.39 3.99
C ASP A 35 4.26 10.60 3.10
N VAL A 36 3.04 11.11 2.99
CA VAL A 36 1.95 10.48 2.24
C VAL A 36 2.47 10.18 0.85
N LEU A 37 2.68 8.89 0.55
CA LEU A 37 3.11 8.45 -0.77
C LEU A 37 1.91 8.64 -1.68
N GLY A 38 1.99 9.59 -2.61
CA GLY A 38 0.94 9.79 -3.59
C GLY A 38 0.69 8.53 -4.43
N PRO A 39 -0.47 8.46 -5.11
CA PRO A 39 -0.99 7.21 -5.67
C PRO A 39 -0.26 6.74 -6.94
N GLY A 40 0.52 7.58 -7.61
CA GLY A 40 1.16 7.27 -8.89
C GLY A 40 2.60 6.75 -8.75
N TRP A 41 2.77 5.43 -8.76
CA TRP A 41 4.08 4.78 -8.62
C TRP A 41 4.64 4.37 -9.98
N LEU A 42 5.76 4.94 -10.44
CA LEU A 42 6.27 4.76 -11.80
C LEU A 42 7.49 3.84 -11.85
N PHE A 43 7.39 2.74 -12.59
CA PHE A 43 8.54 1.93 -12.98
C PHE A 43 9.42 2.66 -14.01
N VAL A 44 10.73 2.57 -13.80
CA VAL A 44 11.75 3.05 -14.74
C VAL A 44 12.90 2.04 -14.82
N PRO A 45 13.21 1.48 -16.00
CA PRO A 45 14.33 0.55 -16.13
C PRO A 45 15.67 1.18 -15.70
N ALA A 46 16.46 0.45 -14.92
CA ALA A 46 17.76 0.89 -14.42
C ALA A 46 18.80 1.10 -15.54
N ASP A 47 18.62 0.46 -16.70
CA ASP A 47 19.45 0.65 -17.89
C ASP A 47 19.11 1.93 -18.68
N ARG A 48 18.15 2.74 -18.20
CA ARG A 48 17.68 3.99 -18.81
C ARG A 48 17.79 5.21 -17.88
N PRO A 49 18.99 5.53 -17.35
CA PRO A 49 19.17 6.65 -16.42
C PRO A 49 18.80 8.00 -17.03
N GLU A 50 18.79 8.13 -18.37
CA GLU A 50 18.32 9.34 -19.06
C GLU A 50 16.83 9.66 -18.83
N ARG A 51 16.07 8.72 -18.24
CA ARG A 51 14.64 8.88 -17.94
C ARG A 51 14.37 9.30 -16.49
N PHE A 52 15.36 9.22 -15.59
CA PHE A 52 15.13 9.38 -14.15
C PHE A 52 14.65 10.77 -13.78
N GLU A 53 15.24 11.84 -14.31
CA GLU A 53 14.81 13.21 -14.01
C GLU A 53 13.35 13.44 -14.37
N LYS A 54 12.96 13.02 -15.57
CA LYS A 54 11.57 13.15 -16.04
C LYS A 54 10.62 12.31 -15.21
N ALA A 55 10.99 11.08 -14.87
CA ALA A 55 10.16 10.20 -14.07
C ALA A 55 9.97 10.76 -12.66
N ALA A 56 11.05 11.18 -12.00
CA ALA A 56 11.04 11.80 -10.68
C ALA A 56 10.18 13.08 -10.64
N ALA A 57 10.17 13.87 -11.71
CA ALA A 57 9.36 15.07 -11.79
C ALA A 57 7.85 14.81 -11.92
N VAL A 58 7.44 13.61 -12.37
CA VAL A 58 6.03 13.32 -12.62
C VAL A 58 5.43 12.32 -11.64
N SER A 59 6.19 11.35 -11.13
CA SER A 59 5.68 10.28 -10.25
C SER A 59 5.66 10.69 -8.79
N ASP A 60 4.73 10.14 -8.03
CA ASP A 60 4.73 10.26 -6.56
C ASP A 60 5.81 9.38 -5.94
N GLN A 61 6.00 8.19 -6.50
CA GLN A 61 7.06 7.26 -6.13
C GLN A 61 7.71 6.71 -7.40
N MET A 62 9.03 6.83 -7.50
CA MET A 62 9.78 6.22 -8.60
C MET A 62 10.30 4.85 -8.16
N VAL A 63 10.07 3.83 -8.99
CA VAL A 63 10.59 2.48 -8.81
C VAL A 63 11.61 2.20 -9.91
N ILE A 64 12.89 2.25 -9.57
CA ILE A 64 13.99 1.92 -10.48
C ILE A 64 14.07 0.39 -10.58
N ASP A 65 14.10 -0.14 -11.79
CA ASP A 65 13.88 -1.56 -12.02
C ASP A 65 15.13 -2.28 -12.55
N LEU A 66 15.63 -3.26 -11.79
CA LEU A 66 16.71 -4.18 -12.19
C LEU A 66 16.18 -5.57 -12.60
N GLU A 67 14.88 -5.81 -12.50
CA GLU A 67 14.26 -7.09 -12.76
C GLU A 67 13.69 -7.14 -14.18
N ASP A 68 12.37 -7.28 -14.40
CA ASP A 68 11.81 -7.56 -15.73
C ASP A 68 11.95 -6.41 -16.74
N GLY A 69 12.11 -5.18 -16.28
CA GLY A 69 12.42 -4.04 -17.14
C GLY A 69 13.83 -4.10 -17.74
N VAL A 70 14.69 -4.99 -17.25
CA VAL A 70 16.07 -5.17 -17.72
C VAL A 70 16.30 -6.61 -18.14
N ARG A 71 16.69 -6.80 -19.40
CA ARG A 71 17.04 -8.12 -19.95
C ARG A 71 18.15 -8.76 -19.14
N GLU A 72 18.09 -10.09 -19.03
CA GLU A 72 19.08 -10.90 -18.31
C GLU A 72 20.53 -10.56 -18.67
N ALA A 73 20.85 -10.47 -19.96
CA ALA A 73 22.18 -10.14 -20.45
C ALA A 73 22.63 -8.69 -20.15
N ASP A 74 21.69 -7.80 -19.86
CA ASP A 74 21.92 -6.38 -19.62
C ASP A 74 21.95 -6.02 -18.12
N LYS A 75 21.66 -6.94 -17.19
CA LYS A 75 21.58 -6.66 -15.74
C LYS A 75 22.86 -6.06 -15.17
N GLU A 76 24.02 -6.60 -15.53
CA GLU A 76 25.30 -6.06 -15.05
C GLU A 76 25.58 -4.65 -15.60
N LYS A 77 25.20 -4.42 -16.86
CA LYS A 77 25.29 -3.10 -17.47
C LYS A 77 24.33 -2.11 -16.80
N ALA A 78 23.12 -2.54 -16.47
CA ALA A 78 22.14 -1.72 -15.77
C ALA A 78 22.64 -1.29 -14.38
N ARG A 79 23.19 -2.22 -13.58
CA ARG A 79 23.86 -1.90 -12.30
C ARG A 79 24.97 -0.86 -12.49
N SER A 80 25.81 -1.04 -13.51
CA SER A 80 26.91 -0.12 -13.81
C SER A 80 26.43 1.27 -14.23
N LEU A 81 25.34 1.36 -14.99
CA LEU A 81 24.72 2.63 -15.39
C LEU A 81 24.08 3.33 -14.19
N LEU A 82 23.35 2.57 -13.36
CA LEU A 82 22.71 3.09 -12.16
C LEU A 82 23.74 3.65 -11.18
N ARG A 83 24.85 2.93 -10.92
CA ARG A 83 25.95 3.39 -10.05
C ARG A 83 26.58 4.71 -10.50
N ARG A 84 26.55 5.02 -11.80
CA ARG A 84 27.08 6.27 -12.38
C ARG A 84 26.05 7.38 -12.50
N SER A 85 24.78 7.11 -12.17
CA SER A 85 23.71 8.08 -12.29
C SER A 85 23.71 9.02 -11.08
N GLU A 86 23.81 10.32 -11.36
CA GLU A 86 23.65 11.39 -10.35
C GLU A 86 22.18 11.81 -10.18
N SER A 87 21.28 11.29 -11.01
CA SER A 87 19.87 11.69 -11.08
C SER A 87 18.93 10.76 -10.31
N VAL A 88 19.46 9.89 -9.45
CA VAL A 88 18.65 9.00 -8.59
C VAL A 88 18.02 9.83 -7.45
N PRO A 89 16.69 9.95 -7.38
CA PRO A 89 16.02 10.63 -6.29
C PRO A 89 16.23 9.90 -4.97
N ARG A 90 16.44 10.64 -3.89
CA ARG A 90 16.65 10.11 -2.53
C ARG A 90 15.54 9.15 -2.06
N ARG A 91 14.31 9.35 -2.54
CA ARG A 91 13.13 8.56 -2.17
C ARG A 91 12.85 7.41 -3.14
N ALA A 92 13.65 7.21 -4.18
CA ALA A 92 13.42 6.14 -5.14
C ALA A 92 13.44 4.77 -4.45
N CYS A 93 12.58 3.87 -4.94
CA CYS A 93 12.58 2.46 -4.56
C CYS A 93 13.35 1.68 -5.62
N LEU A 94 14.19 0.73 -5.22
CA LEU A 94 14.87 -0.15 -6.15
C LEU A 94 14.13 -1.49 -6.20
N ARG A 95 13.52 -1.83 -7.34
CA ARG A 95 13.07 -3.20 -7.58
C ARG A 95 14.28 -4.06 -7.92
N ILE A 96 14.62 -4.95 -7.00
CA ILE A 96 15.70 -5.91 -7.13
C ILE A 96 15.23 -7.14 -7.90
N ASN A 97 16.15 -7.99 -8.32
CA ASN A 97 15.81 -9.34 -8.78
C ASN A 97 15.35 -10.22 -7.61
N GLY A 98 14.59 -11.27 -7.91
CA GLY A 98 14.07 -12.21 -6.91
C GLY A 98 15.17 -12.77 -6.00
N LEU A 99 14.87 -12.90 -4.71
CA LEU A 99 15.84 -13.30 -3.67
C LEU A 99 16.41 -14.71 -3.87
N SER A 100 15.78 -15.54 -4.70
CA SER A 100 16.26 -16.88 -5.07
C SER A 100 17.21 -16.88 -6.28
N THR A 101 17.43 -15.73 -6.91
CA THR A 101 18.26 -15.59 -8.12
C THR A 101 19.71 -15.28 -7.79
N ALA A 102 20.62 -15.57 -8.71
CA ALA A 102 22.05 -15.21 -8.58
C ALA A 102 22.33 -13.69 -8.63
N HIS A 103 21.29 -12.87 -8.83
CA HIS A 103 21.38 -11.41 -8.95
C HIS A 103 21.12 -10.70 -7.63
N ALA A 104 20.37 -11.32 -6.70
CA ALA A 104 19.87 -10.69 -5.49
C ALA A 104 20.98 -10.03 -4.67
N ASP A 105 22.06 -10.75 -4.37
CA ASP A 105 23.16 -10.23 -3.55
C ASP A 105 23.79 -8.97 -4.16
N ARG A 106 24.01 -8.96 -5.49
CA ARG A 106 24.60 -7.81 -6.19
C ARG A 106 23.67 -6.61 -6.25
N ASP A 107 22.36 -6.86 -6.37
CA ASP A 107 21.36 -5.79 -6.35
C ASP A 107 21.26 -5.17 -4.96
N LEU A 108 21.30 -5.99 -3.90
CA LEU A 108 21.29 -5.53 -2.52
C LEU A 108 22.58 -4.79 -2.13
N GLU A 109 23.74 -5.27 -2.58
CA GLU A 109 25.01 -4.55 -2.43
C GLU A 109 24.96 -3.17 -3.11
N LEU A 110 24.45 -3.10 -4.35
CA LEU A 110 24.25 -1.84 -5.05
C LEU A 110 23.27 -0.92 -4.32
N ALA A 111 22.17 -1.47 -3.79
CA ALA A 111 21.19 -0.73 -3.01
C ALA A 111 21.84 -0.06 -1.80
N ARG A 112 22.68 -0.81 -1.05
CA ARG A 112 23.43 -0.29 0.10
C ARG A 112 24.45 0.78 -0.31
N GLU A 113 25.24 0.51 -1.35
CA GLU A 113 26.27 1.42 -1.85
C GLU A 113 25.68 2.78 -2.24
N MET A 114 24.53 2.76 -2.91
CA MET A 114 23.84 3.96 -3.38
C MET A 114 22.92 4.60 -2.33
N GLY A 115 22.80 4.01 -1.15
CA GLY A 115 21.99 4.54 -0.06
C GLY A 115 20.48 4.48 -0.29
N PHE A 116 20.01 3.50 -1.08
CA PHE A 116 18.57 3.22 -1.19
C PHE A 116 18.02 2.82 0.18
N ARG A 117 16.89 3.43 0.55
CA ARG A 117 16.17 3.11 1.80
C ARG A 117 15.04 2.10 1.59
N SER A 118 14.57 1.98 0.35
CA SER A 118 13.43 1.14 -0.01
C SER A 118 13.81 0.22 -1.15
N VAL A 119 13.48 -1.06 -1.01
CA VAL A 119 13.59 -2.07 -2.06
C VAL A 119 12.23 -2.70 -2.33
N MET A 120 11.93 -2.95 -3.60
CA MET A 120 10.79 -3.76 -3.99
C MET A 120 11.26 -5.18 -4.27
N VAL A 121 10.67 -6.15 -3.58
CA VAL A 121 11.02 -7.56 -3.70
C VAL A 121 9.97 -8.25 -4.55
N PRO A 122 10.31 -8.73 -5.77
CA PRO A 122 9.40 -9.50 -6.61
C PRO A 122 9.16 -10.87 -6.02
N MET A 123 8.08 -11.52 -6.47
CA MET A 123 7.71 -12.89 -6.08
C MET A 123 7.69 -13.06 -4.56
N ALA A 124 7.05 -12.12 -3.85
CA ALA A 124 6.96 -12.14 -2.39
C ALA A 124 6.01 -13.25 -1.93
N GLU A 125 6.58 -14.42 -1.63
CA GLU A 125 5.84 -15.65 -1.26
C GLU A 125 5.92 -16.02 0.23
N SER A 126 6.84 -15.40 0.97
CA SER A 126 7.07 -15.63 2.40
C SER A 126 7.77 -14.42 3.01
N HIS A 127 7.50 -14.13 4.28
CA HIS A 127 8.18 -13.09 5.03
C HIS A 127 9.60 -13.48 5.48
N GLN A 128 9.91 -14.78 5.56
CA GLN A 128 11.16 -15.26 6.16
C GLN A 128 12.42 -14.68 5.50
N PRO A 129 12.51 -14.59 4.14
CA PRO A 129 13.68 -13.98 3.49
C PRO A 129 13.85 -12.50 3.80
N PHE A 130 12.84 -11.77 4.30
CA PHE A 130 12.94 -10.33 4.54
C PHE A 130 13.78 -10.00 5.78
N THR A 131 14.08 -10.99 6.62
CA THR A 131 15.01 -10.85 7.74
C THR A 131 16.42 -10.41 7.30
N GLN A 132 16.85 -10.81 6.09
CA GLN A 132 18.14 -10.37 5.52
C GLN A 132 18.11 -8.92 4.98
N LEU A 133 16.93 -8.29 4.98
CA LEU A 133 16.67 -6.94 4.46
C LEU A 133 16.48 -5.92 5.60
N ALA A 134 17.05 -6.17 6.77
CA ALA A 134 16.93 -5.30 7.95
C ALA A 134 17.33 -3.83 7.72
N ASP A 135 18.16 -3.57 6.71
CA ASP A 135 18.62 -2.23 6.35
C ASP A 135 17.62 -1.46 5.47
N PHE A 136 16.54 -2.10 5.02
CA PHE A 136 15.61 -1.56 4.02
C PHE A 136 14.15 -1.60 4.50
N SER A 137 13.39 -0.61 4.06
CA SER A 137 11.95 -0.77 3.91
C SER A 137 11.63 -1.62 2.68
N VAL A 138 10.68 -2.53 2.80
CA VAL A 138 10.36 -3.53 1.79
C VAL A 138 8.97 -3.26 1.23
N VAL A 139 8.92 -3.03 -0.08
CA VAL A 139 7.70 -3.15 -0.87
C VAL A 139 7.60 -4.59 -1.34
N ALA A 140 6.68 -5.37 -0.76
CA ALA A 140 6.48 -6.76 -1.14
C ALA A 140 5.58 -6.84 -2.38
N LEU A 141 6.15 -7.19 -3.53
CA LEU A 141 5.39 -7.39 -4.75
C LEU A 141 4.81 -8.82 -4.75
N VAL A 142 3.52 -8.88 -4.45
CA VAL A 142 2.72 -10.09 -4.37
C VAL A 142 2.14 -10.39 -5.75
N GLU A 143 2.67 -11.41 -6.39
CA GLU A 143 2.37 -11.73 -7.79
C GLU A 143 2.30 -13.23 -8.06
N THR A 144 2.07 -14.03 -7.01
CA THR A 144 1.81 -15.47 -7.10
C THR A 144 0.66 -15.85 -6.17
N ALA A 145 0.05 -17.02 -6.41
CA ALA A 145 -1.00 -17.56 -5.56
C ALA A 145 -0.51 -17.76 -4.12
N ARG A 146 0.75 -18.19 -3.95
CA ARG A 146 1.37 -18.32 -2.63
C ARG A 146 1.48 -16.97 -1.94
N GLY A 147 1.95 -15.94 -2.64
CA GLY A 147 2.06 -14.59 -2.09
C GLY A 147 0.70 -14.02 -1.64
N VAL A 148 -0.36 -14.24 -2.42
CA VAL A 148 -1.72 -13.81 -2.03
C VAL A 148 -2.15 -14.48 -0.73
N VAL A 149 -1.94 -15.79 -0.61
CA VAL A 149 -2.32 -16.57 0.59
C VAL A 149 -1.48 -16.19 1.82
N GLU A 150 -0.20 -15.89 1.66
CA GLU A 150 0.71 -15.52 2.78
C GLU A 150 0.75 -14.01 3.07
N SER A 151 -0.06 -13.20 2.36
CA SER A 151 -0.02 -11.73 2.42
C SER A 151 -0.16 -11.16 3.84
N ASP A 152 -0.95 -11.78 4.72
CA ASP A 152 -1.06 -11.39 6.14
C ASP A 152 0.29 -11.47 6.87
N ARG A 153 1.01 -12.60 6.75
CA ARG A 153 2.32 -12.78 7.38
C ARG A 153 3.39 -11.91 6.73
N ILE A 154 3.29 -11.68 5.43
CA ILE A 154 4.16 -10.76 4.69
C ILE A 154 3.98 -9.35 5.23
N ALA A 155 2.75 -8.86 5.32
CA ALA A 155 2.42 -7.53 5.85
C ALA A 155 2.81 -7.36 7.33
N ALA A 156 2.72 -8.42 8.13
CA ALA A 156 3.12 -8.40 9.54
C ALA A 156 4.64 -8.21 9.77
N HIS A 157 5.47 -8.39 8.74
CA HIS A 157 6.92 -8.30 8.89
C HIS A 157 7.37 -6.85 9.11
N PRO A 158 8.22 -6.54 10.13
CA PRO A 158 8.56 -5.16 10.50
C PRO A 158 9.19 -4.31 9.39
N ASN A 159 9.88 -4.94 8.43
CA ASN A 159 10.49 -4.22 7.32
C ASN A 159 9.49 -3.89 6.20
N VAL A 160 8.32 -4.53 6.15
CA VAL A 160 7.36 -4.32 5.06
C VAL A 160 6.63 -3.01 5.25
N ASN A 161 6.77 -2.11 4.28
CA ASN A 161 6.16 -0.79 4.30
C ASN A 161 5.12 -0.58 3.18
N ALA A 162 4.97 -1.55 2.26
CA ALA A 162 3.86 -1.61 1.32
C ALA A 162 3.69 -3.04 0.79
N LEU A 163 2.45 -3.41 0.48
CA LEU A 163 2.15 -4.52 -0.43
C LEU A 163 1.88 -3.94 -1.82
N ALA A 164 2.37 -4.60 -2.87
CA ALA A 164 2.03 -4.27 -4.24
C ALA A 164 1.50 -5.51 -4.96
N LEU A 165 0.48 -5.36 -5.81
CA LEU A 165 -0.05 -6.47 -6.60
C LEU A 165 0.62 -6.53 -7.98
N GLY A 166 1.17 -7.68 -8.36
CA GLY A 166 1.63 -7.95 -9.73
C GLY A 166 0.65 -8.88 -10.45
N THR A 167 -0.02 -8.38 -11.50
CA THR A 167 -1.09 -9.14 -12.17
C THR A 167 -0.61 -10.08 -13.26
N ALA A 168 0.50 -9.77 -13.94
CA ALA A 168 0.97 -10.56 -15.08
C ALA A 168 1.47 -11.92 -14.63
N ASP A 169 2.38 -11.94 -13.65
CA ASP A 169 2.90 -13.18 -13.06
C ASP A 169 1.83 -13.93 -12.29
N LEU A 170 0.91 -13.23 -11.61
CA LEU A 170 -0.21 -13.89 -10.94
C LEU A 170 -1.12 -14.60 -11.95
N GLN A 171 -1.34 -14.00 -13.12
CA GLN A 171 -2.11 -14.65 -14.19
C GLN A 171 -1.43 -15.94 -14.66
N LEU A 172 -0.11 -15.90 -14.83
CA LEU A 172 0.71 -17.02 -15.26
C LEU A 172 0.72 -18.14 -14.21
N ASP A 173 0.96 -17.79 -12.94
CA ASP A 173 1.02 -18.72 -11.81
C ASP A 173 -0.32 -19.44 -11.58
N LEU A 174 -1.44 -18.71 -11.69
CA LEU A 174 -2.79 -19.29 -11.62
C LEU A 174 -3.16 -20.12 -12.86
N GLY A 175 -2.37 -20.08 -13.93
CA GLY A 175 -2.68 -20.75 -15.19
C GLY A 175 -3.94 -20.21 -15.88
N SER A 176 -4.31 -18.95 -15.62
CA SER A 176 -5.52 -18.35 -16.19
C SER A 176 -5.36 -18.09 -17.68
N ARG A 177 -6.37 -18.47 -18.46
CA ARG A 177 -6.39 -18.30 -19.93
C ARG A 177 -7.19 -17.07 -20.38
N ASP A 178 -7.79 -16.31 -19.46
CA ASP A 178 -8.57 -15.11 -19.78
C ASP A 178 -7.68 -13.88 -19.93
N THR A 179 -6.78 -13.91 -20.91
CA THR A 179 -5.75 -12.87 -21.12
C THR A 179 -6.28 -11.55 -21.65
N LYS A 180 -7.54 -11.51 -22.10
CA LYS A 180 -8.22 -10.29 -22.59
C LYS A 180 -9.32 -9.81 -21.66
N GLY A 181 -9.54 -10.48 -20.51
CA GLY A 181 -10.66 -10.19 -19.62
C GLY A 181 -12.04 -10.41 -20.26
N THR A 182 -12.09 -11.18 -21.34
CA THR A 182 -13.31 -11.40 -22.14
C THR A 182 -14.32 -12.28 -21.44
N ALA A 183 -13.84 -13.19 -20.58
CA ALA A 183 -14.71 -14.06 -19.78
C ALA A 183 -15.03 -13.44 -18.42
N GLY A 184 -14.30 -12.40 -17.99
CA GLY A 184 -14.42 -11.77 -16.67
C GLY A 184 -13.82 -12.59 -15.53
N VAL A 185 -13.49 -13.87 -15.75
CA VAL A 185 -13.04 -14.80 -14.72
C VAL A 185 -11.71 -14.37 -14.09
N PHE A 186 -10.80 -13.80 -14.89
CA PHE A 186 -9.55 -13.32 -14.30
C PHE A 186 -9.78 -12.08 -13.42
N GLU A 187 -10.77 -11.24 -13.75
CA GLU A 187 -11.12 -10.09 -12.91
C GLU A 187 -11.70 -10.53 -11.55
N ASP A 188 -12.47 -11.62 -11.50
CA ASP A 188 -12.94 -12.21 -10.24
C ASP A 188 -11.77 -12.71 -9.36
N LEU A 189 -10.76 -13.32 -9.97
CA LEU A 189 -9.54 -13.74 -9.27
C LEU A 189 -8.73 -12.52 -8.77
N LEU A 190 -8.66 -11.45 -9.56
CA LEU A 190 -8.04 -10.20 -9.13
C LEU A 190 -8.84 -9.51 -8.02
N ALA A 191 -10.17 -9.56 -8.04
CA ALA A 191 -11.01 -9.09 -6.96
C ALA A 191 -10.68 -9.80 -5.64
N PHE A 192 -10.53 -11.12 -5.67
CA PHE A 192 -10.09 -11.89 -4.50
C PHE A 192 -8.68 -11.49 -4.03
N ALA A 193 -7.71 -11.37 -4.95
CA ALA A 193 -6.35 -10.95 -4.60
C ALA A 193 -6.33 -9.54 -3.98
N ARG A 194 -7.00 -8.57 -4.60
CA ARG A 194 -7.12 -7.19 -4.09
C ARG A 194 -7.73 -7.15 -2.69
N ALA A 195 -8.85 -7.83 -2.49
CA ALA A 195 -9.49 -7.90 -1.18
C ALA A 195 -8.56 -8.51 -0.13
N THR A 196 -7.90 -9.62 -0.45
CA THR A 196 -6.99 -10.33 0.46
C THR A 196 -5.82 -9.44 0.88
N LEU A 197 -5.15 -8.80 -0.09
CA LEU A 197 -4.06 -7.86 0.18
C LEU A 197 -4.53 -6.66 1.01
N LEU A 198 -5.74 -6.15 0.76
CA LEU A 198 -6.31 -5.06 1.56
C LEU A 198 -6.55 -5.46 3.00
N PHE A 199 -7.16 -6.62 3.26
CA PHE A 199 -7.34 -7.10 4.63
C PHE A 199 -5.99 -7.27 5.35
N ALA A 200 -4.99 -7.86 4.67
CA ALA A 200 -3.64 -7.99 5.20
C ALA A 200 -2.99 -6.63 5.49
N GLY A 201 -2.99 -5.72 4.52
CA GLY A 201 -2.39 -4.39 4.66
C GLY A 201 -3.05 -3.59 5.79
N ARG A 202 -4.38 -3.55 5.83
CA ARG A 202 -5.12 -2.82 6.89
C ARG A 202 -4.94 -3.43 8.27
N ALA A 203 -4.81 -4.76 8.39
CA ALA A 203 -4.55 -5.42 9.68
C ALA A 203 -3.19 -5.03 10.29
N HIS A 204 -2.22 -4.65 9.45
CA HIS A 204 -0.86 -4.29 9.87
C HIS A 204 -0.48 -2.83 9.59
N HIS A 205 -1.45 -2.00 9.22
CA HIS A 205 -1.24 -0.59 8.85
C HIS A 205 -0.23 -0.38 7.70
N VAL A 206 -0.19 -1.31 6.76
CA VAL A 206 0.65 -1.30 5.57
C VAL A 206 -0.18 -0.86 4.35
N PRO A 207 0.28 0.15 3.58
CA PRO A 207 -0.40 0.57 2.35
C PRO A 207 -0.38 -0.53 1.27
N VAL A 208 -1.40 -0.54 0.42
CA VAL A 208 -1.58 -1.53 -0.64
C VAL A 208 -1.68 -0.83 -2.00
N ILE A 209 -0.78 -1.20 -2.91
CA ILE A 209 -0.63 -0.60 -4.23
C ILE A 209 -1.15 -1.57 -5.31
N ASP A 210 -2.08 -1.11 -6.14
CA ASP A 210 -2.64 -1.91 -7.23
C ASP A 210 -1.67 -2.04 -8.42
N SER A 211 -1.95 -3.02 -9.29
CA SER A 211 -1.07 -3.41 -10.40
C SER A 211 -1.00 -2.40 -11.54
N VAL A 212 -0.08 -2.63 -12.48
CA VAL A 212 0.07 -1.85 -13.71
C VAL A 212 -1.12 -2.01 -14.67
N HIS A 213 -1.36 -0.99 -15.49
CA HIS A 213 -2.14 -1.15 -16.73
C HIS A 213 -1.19 -1.26 -17.92
N ALA A 214 -1.06 -2.46 -18.50
CA ALA A 214 -0.03 -2.76 -19.50
C ALA A 214 -0.22 -2.04 -20.83
N THR A 215 -1.47 -1.76 -21.23
CA THR A 215 -1.76 -1.13 -22.52
C THR A 215 -1.60 0.39 -22.43
N VAL A 216 -0.39 0.89 -22.70
CA VAL A 216 -0.02 2.32 -22.58
C VAL A 216 -0.93 3.28 -23.36
N ALA A 217 -1.46 2.84 -24.51
CA ALA A 217 -2.33 3.67 -25.35
C ALA A 217 -3.80 3.71 -24.86
N ASP A 218 -4.20 2.79 -23.99
CA ASP A 218 -5.58 2.64 -23.53
C ASP A 218 -5.84 3.44 -22.24
N ASN A 219 -5.98 4.75 -22.40
CA ASN A 219 -6.30 5.66 -21.30
C ASN A 219 -7.68 5.35 -20.67
N ALA A 220 -8.64 4.85 -21.46
CA ALA A 220 -9.98 4.54 -20.96
C ALA A 220 -9.96 3.30 -20.06
N GLY A 221 -9.21 2.27 -20.44
CA GLY A 221 -8.95 1.11 -19.60
C GLY A 221 -8.21 1.47 -18.32
N LEU A 222 -7.18 2.31 -18.41
CA LEU A 222 -6.47 2.79 -17.22
C LEU A 222 -7.40 3.51 -16.24
N ARG A 223 -8.27 4.42 -16.72
CA ARG A 223 -9.25 5.11 -15.85
C ARG A 223 -10.14 4.12 -15.12
N ARG A 224 -10.74 3.16 -15.84
CA ARG A 224 -11.58 2.13 -15.22
C ARG A 224 -10.80 1.31 -14.18
N ALA A 225 -9.58 0.90 -14.50
CA ALA A 225 -8.76 0.10 -13.59
C ALA A 225 -8.34 0.89 -12.33
N ALA A 226 -7.98 2.18 -12.48
CA ALA A 226 -7.64 3.04 -11.36
C ALA A 226 -8.87 3.38 -10.49
N ALA A 227 -10.03 3.63 -11.11
CA ALA A 227 -11.29 3.82 -10.39
C ALA A 227 -11.67 2.58 -9.57
N VAL A 228 -11.49 1.37 -10.12
CA VAL A 228 -11.70 0.11 -9.38
C VAL A 228 -10.74 0.02 -8.20
N ALA A 229 -9.44 0.29 -8.40
CA ALA A 229 -8.45 0.27 -7.31
C ALA A 229 -8.79 1.26 -6.19
N SER A 230 -9.15 2.49 -6.56
CA SER A 230 -9.61 3.54 -5.64
C SER A 230 -10.87 3.11 -4.88
N ALA A 231 -11.86 2.52 -5.56
CA ALA A 231 -13.09 2.03 -4.95
C ALA A 231 -12.87 0.85 -3.97
N TYR A 232 -11.87 0.01 -4.22
CA TYR A 232 -11.41 -1.01 -3.26
C TYR A 232 -10.79 -0.39 -2.00
N GLY A 233 -10.33 0.86 -2.07
CA GLY A 233 -9.57 1.53 -1.02
C GLY A 233 -8.08 1.22 -1.07
N MET A 234 -7.52 0.96 -2.26
CA MET A 234 -6.07 0.89 -2.46
C MET A 234 -5.43 2.27 -2.22
N ASP A 235 -4.16 2.30 -1.82
CA ASP A 235 -3.43 3.54 -1.54
C ASP A 235 -2.70 4.09 -2.77
N GLY A 236 -2.58 3.29 -3.83
CA GLY A 236 -2.01 3.74 -5.10
C GLY A 236 -2.10 2.70 -6.21
N LYS A 237 -1.46 3.00 -7.33
CA LYS A 237 -1.36 2.11 -8.49
C LYS A 237 -0.01 2.23 -9.18
N LEU A 238 0.54 1.09 -9.57
CA LEU A 238 1.75 1.00 -10.38
C LEU A 238 1.49 1.50 -11.81
N ALA A 239 2.49 2.17 -12.38
CA ALA A 239 2.51 2.71 -13.73
C ALA A 239 3.80 2.30 -14.44
N ILE A 240 3.71 2.17 -15.76
CA ILE A 240 4.83 1.82 -16.65
C ILE A 240 5.16 2.93 -17.64
N HIS A 241 4.37 4.02 -17.64
CA HIS A 241 4.60 5.16 -18.50
C HIS A 241 4.18 6.48 -17.81
N PRO A 242 4.99 7.57 -17.90
CA PRO A 242 4.69 8.89 -17.33
C PRO A 242 3.25 9.40 -17.53
N ARG A 243 2.71 9.27 -18.76
CA ARG A 243 1.32 9.64 -19.10
C ARG A 243 0.23 9.02 -18.22
N GLN A 244 0.52 7.93 -17.52
CA GLN A 244 -0.46 7.23 -16.69
C GLN A 244 -0.62 7.89 -15.33
N ILE A 245 0.38 8.66 -14.87
CA ILE A 245 0.42 9.20 -13.50
C ILE A 245 -0.72 10.20 -13.24
N GLU A 246 -0.90 11.17 -14.14
CA GLU A 246 -2.00 12.14 -14.05
C GLU A 246 -3.37 11.47 -13.98
N ILE A 247 -3.56 10.40 -14.77
CA ILE A 247 -4.81 9.64 -14.77
C ILE A 247 -4.98 8.91 -13.42
N ILE A 248 -3.93 8.26 -12.92
CA ILE A 248 -3.97 7.58 -11.62
C ILE A 248 -4.30 8.58 -10.50
N ARG A 249 -3.60 9.71 -10.44
CA ARG A 249 -3.87 10.76 -9.44
C ARG A 249 -5.32 11.23 -9.50
N GLY A 250 -5.85 11.47 -10.69
CA GLY A 250 -7.23 11.91 -10.89
C GLY A 250 -8.28 10.93 -10.36
N GLU A 251 -8.08 9.62 -10.57
CA GLU A 251 -9.04 8.59 -10.13
C GLU A 251 -8.91 8.24 -8.63
N PHE A 252 -7.77 8.56 -8.00
CA PHE A 252 -7.56 8.40 -6.56
C PHE A 252 -7.89 9.66 -5.75
N ALA A 253 -8.01 10.81 -6.41
CA ALA A 253 -8.46 12.04 -5.78
C ALA A 253 -9.96 11.95 -5.42
N PRO A 254 -10.38 12.45 -4.24
CA PRO A 254 -11.80 12.56 -3.92
C PRO A 254 -12.54 13.41 -4.97
N SER A 255 -13.75 13.00 -5.33
CA SER A 255 -14.63 13.78 -6.19
C SER A 255 -15.10 15.06 -5.50
N GLU A 256 -15.47 16.08 -6.28
CA GLU A 256 -16.04 17.33 -5.74
C GLU A 256 -17.25 17.07 -4.83
N SER A 257 -18.08 16.09 -5.17
CA SER A 257 -19.22 15.66 -4.35
C SER A 257 -18.82 15.03 -3.03
N GLU A 258 -17.76 14.23 -3.00
CA GLU A 258 -17.24 13.64 -1.75
C GLU A 258 -16.62 14.71 -0.86
N VAL A 259 -15.90 15.67 -1.44
CA VAL A 259 -15.33 16.80 -0.70
C VAL A 259 -16.43 17.68 -0.10
N ALA A 260 -17.46 18.02 -0.90
CA ALA A 260 -18.59 18.81 -0.42
C ALA A 260 -19.36 18.11 0.71
N TRP A 261 -19.61 16.81 0.56
CA TRP A 261 -20.21 15.97 1.60
C TRP A 261 -19.35 15.94 2.86
N ALA A 262 -18.05 15.70 2.73
CA ALA A 262 -17.15 15.59 3.86
C ALA A 262 -17.03 16.92 4.63
N ALA A 263 -16.95 18.04 3.91
CA ALA A 263 -16.94 19.37 4.52
C ALA A 263 -18.25 19.66 5.30
N ALA A 264 -19.40 19.25 4.76
CA ALA A 264 -20.68 19.40 5.45
C ALA A 264 -20.75 18.55 6.73
N VAL A 265 -20.30 17.30 6.68
CA VAL A 265 -20.24 16.40 7.84
C VAL A 265 -19.36 16.98 8.95
N VAL A 266 -18.13 17.39 8.62
CA VAL A 266 -17.17 17.94 9.61
C VAL A 266 -17.69 19.26 10.19
N SER A 267 -18.18 20.17 9.35
CA SER A 267 -18.74 21.45 9.81
C SER A 267 -19.94 21.28 10.74
N GLU A 268 -20.84 20.33 10.46
CA GLU A 268 -21.99 20.08 11.33
C GLU A 268 -21.55 19.45 12.66
N ALA A 269 -20.57 18.54 12.64
CA ALA A 269 -20.01 17.91 13.84
C ALA A 269 -19.34 18.92 14.78
N GLU A 270 -18.59 19.90 14.25
CA GLU A 270 -17.96 20.96 15.04
C GLU A 270 -18.96 21.87 15.76
N SER A 271 -20.17 22.03 15.20
CA SER A 271 -21.22 22.90 15.74
C SER A 271 -22.05 22.25 16.84
N ARG A 272 -21.89 20.94 17.09
CA ARG A 272 -22.72 20.15 17.99
C ARG A 272 -21.94 19.64 19.20
N ALA A 273 -22.66 19.43 20.31
CA ALA A 273 -22.13 18.65 21.42
C ALA A 273 -21.96 17.18 20.98
N ALA A 274 -20.98 16.48 21.56
CA ALA A 274 -20.66 15.10 21.20
C ALA A 274 -21.89 14.18 21.15
N GLY A 275 -22.00 13.39 20.08
CA GLY A 275 -23.11 12.44 19.87
C GLY A 275 -23.45 12.27 18.39
N ALA A 276 -24.24 11.22 18.09
CA ALA A 276 -24.71 10.98 16.74
C ALA A 276 -25.81 11.98 16.34
N PHE A 277 -25.90 12.30 15.05
CA PHE A 277 -26.87 13.25 14.51
C PHE A 277 -27.37 12.84 13.14
N VAL A 278 -28.36 13.56 12.60
CA VAL A 278 -28.87 13.33 11.23
C VAL A 278 -28.46 14.49 10.33
N LEU A 279 -27.92 14.18 9.15
CA LEU A 279 -27.59 15.12 8.07
C LEU A 279 -28.11 14.52 6.76
N ASP A 280 -28.90 15.30 6.02
CA ASP A 280 -29.54 14.87 4.76
C ASP A 280 -30.31 13.53 4.85
N GLY A 281 -30.87 13.24 6.04
CA GLY A 281 -31.63 12.02 6.30
C GLY A 281 -30.78 10.81 6.70
N GLU A 282 -29.46 10.93 6.72
CA GLU A 282 -28.53 9.87 7.11
C GLU A 282 -28.02 10.06 8.55
N LEU A 283 -27.85 8.96 9.28
CA LEU A 283 -27.23 8.97 10.60
C LEU A 283 -25.72 9.20 10.46
N VAL A 284 -25.23 10.25 11.09
CA VAL A 284 -23.82 10.59 11.21
C VAL A 284 -23.37 10.29 12.64
N ASP A 285 -22.38 9.42 12.76
CA ASP A 285 -21.68 9.10 14.01
C ASP A 285 -20.17 9.35 13.86
N GLU A 286 -19.40 8.97 14.88
CA GLU A 286 -17.94 9.08 14.90
C GLU A 286 -17.27 8.40 13.70
N VAL A 287 -17.81 7.29 13.20
CA VAL A 287 -17.24 6.58 12.04
C VAL A 287 -17.42 7.38 10.77
N ILE A 288 -18.60 7.99 10.59
CA ILE A 288 -18.88 8.84 9.43
C ILE A 288 -18.05 10.14 9.48
N ILE A 289 -17.87 10.72 10.67
CA ILE A 289 -17.00 11.90 10.85
C ILE A 289 -15.56 11.58 10.45
N ARG A 290 -14.98 10.48 10.97
CA ARG A 290 -13.62 10.07 10.59
C ARG A 290 -13.47 9.77 9.11
N ARG A 291 -14.51 9.21 8.47
CA ARG A 291 -14.52 9.01 7.02
C ARG A 291 -14.46 10.34 6.28
N ALA A 292 -15.23 11.34 6.72
CA ALA A 292 -15.23 12.67 6.15
C ALA A 292 -13.87 13.38 6.35
N GLU A 293 -13.31 13.34 7.55
CA GLU A 293 -11.95 13.85 7.83
C GLU A 293 -10.90 13.21 6.90
N GLY A 294 -10.96 11.88 6.73
CA GLY A 294 -10.08 11.16 5.83
C GLY A 294 -10.24 11.55 4.36
N VAL A 295 -11.44 11.94 3.91
CA VAL A 295 -11.66 12.50 2.57
C VAL A 295 -10.98 13.86 2.43
N LEU A 296 -11.17 14.76 3.39
CA LEU A 296 -10.58 16.11 3.36
C LEU A 296 -9.06 16.06 3.46
N ALA A 297 -8.50 15.13 4.23
CA ALA A 297 -7.05 14.92 4.33
C ALA A 297 -6.39 14.58 2.98
N ARG A 298 -7.14 14.00 2.02
CA ARG A 298 -6.64 13.68 0.67
C ARG A 298 -6.72 14.83 -0.33
N THR A 299 -7.31 15.97 0.05
CA THR A 299 -7.40 17.17 -0.80
C THR A 299 -6.28 18.18 -0.57
N GLN A 300 -5.50 18.00 0.50
CA GLN A 300 -4.39 18.86 0.91
C GLN A 300 -3.08 18.39 0.29
#